data_AF-A0AAW0A4U9-F1
#
_entry.id   AF-A0AAW0A4U9-F1
#
_cell.length_a   1.000
_cell.length_b   1.000
_cell.length_c   1.000
_cell.angle_alpha   90.00
_cell.angle_beta   90.00
_cell.angle_gamma   90.00
#
_symmetry.space_group_name_H-M   'P 1'
#
loop_
_entity.id
_entity.type
_entity.pdbx_description
1 polymer ?
#
loop_
_entity_poly.entity_id
_entity_poly.type
_entity_poly.pdbx_seq_one_letter_code
_entity_poly.pdbx_strand_id
1 'polypeptide(L)'
;MHKANDVSITKVTHGARPFAAQMCRSFGASVSDTKALGGWNESGSFKNCYDRALPVGALLGAAFFNSAKPELYRVARDCLEPPSDDIALRQFLSTLLWFRRVLAQDLAIIFTQNPHAPIFKFAPFNSPSFREFAGTSAALIDAAEEAARLAFQNLPQHLVASLQGALATHNLAFERERQNYRTEMASMQDKLGEMKTLLDLVAGTKRVKRAHTNLTEGLSDGFSELAVTTDNSAPTYSTPPPLDTSDMPFEMFPPDPALDAFIAASFTHPNVPMPATSPPTSTQPAVLHTPVFPLPSSTPQPSSFTPGSPEDHQQFYFHRYGADRFRKHSPEWVDGNWLPRYRYSSADGIWDYWLEWKEGVDGFISVEELTTVWGAKWRRNNPGLKNENTRRMRVVNLILELSRKPRWDIALVQRFITERYARQYRARAFTDYLKNNRDAVITAASNYP
;
A
#
# COMPACT_ATOMS: atom_id res chain seq x y z
N MET A 1 25.33 -5.65 -19.31
CA MET A 1 24.88 -5.59 -17.91
C MET A 1 25.36 -6.79 -17.12
N HIS A 2 24.87 -8.02 -17.34
CA HIS A 2 25.31 -9.20 -16.54
C HIS A 2 26.82 -9.48 -16.55
N LYS A 3 27.46 -9.60 -17.73
CA LYS A 3 28.92 -9.75 -17.84
C LYS A 3 29.72 -8.58 -17.25
N ALA A 4 29.14 -7.39 -17.23
CA ALA A 4 29.79 -6.19 -16.69
C ALA A 4 29.63 -6.05 -15.17
N ASN A 5 28.82 -6.91 -14.55
CA ASN A 5 28.63 -7.02 -13.10
C ASN A 5 29.02 -8.42 -12.61
N ASP A 6 29.84 -9.16 -13.37
CA ASP A 6 30.27 -10.54 -13.08
C ASP A 6 29.15 -11.54 -12.79
N VAL A 7 27.95 -11.27 -13.30
CA VAL A 7 26.81 -12.18 -13.20
C VAL A 7 26.88 -13.18 -14.36
N SER A 8 27.23 -14.43 -14.04
CA SER A 8 27.24 -15.53 -15.00
C SER A 8 25.84 -16.13 -15.13
N ILE A 9 25.21 -15.87 -16.27
CA ILE A 9 23.92 -16.46 -16.65
C ILE A 9 24.14 -17.40 -17.83
N THR A 10 23.82 -18.67 -17.63
CA THR A 10 24.00 -19.71 -18.66
C THR A 10 23.03 -19.53 -19.84
N LYS A 11 21.85 -18.96 -19.60
CA LYS A 11 20.89 -18.51 -20.63
C LYS A 11 20.09 -17.30 -20.14
N VAL A 12 20.21 -16.17 -20.84
CA VAL A 12 19.57 -14.87 -20.53
C VAL A 12 18.04 -14.94 -20.37
N THR A 13 17.40 -15.98 -20.89
CA THR A 13 15.95 -16.07 -21.03
C THR A 13 15.23 -16.89 -19.95
N HIS A 14 15.91 -17.60 -19.04
CA HIS A 14 15.24 -18.57 -18.16
C HIS A 14 14.90 -18.09 -16.74
N GLY A 15 15.42 -16.96 -16.26
CA GLY A 15 15.07 -16.47 -14.91
C GLY A 15 13.66 -15.85 -14.84
N ALA A 16 13.36 -14.96 -15.78
CA ALA A 16 12.09 -14.23 -15.80
C ALA A 16 10.91 -15.04 -16.38
N ARG A 17 11.18 -16.08 -17.19
CA ARG A 17 10.13 -16.85 -17.87
C ARG A 17 9.31 -17.73 -16.92
N PRO A 18 9.90 -18.54 -16.03
CA PRO A 18 9.14 -19.33 -15.05
C PRO A 18 8.37 -18.43 -14.10
N PHE A 19 8.98 -17.34 -13.64
CA PHE A 19 8.31 -16.35 -12.78
C PHE A 19 7.09 -15.75 -13.48
N ALA A 20 7.26 -15.20 -14.69
CA ALA A 20 6.14 -14.65 -15.46
C ALA A 20 5.07 -15.70 -15.76
N ALA A 21 5.47 -16.95 -16.06
CA ALA A 21 4.53 -18.06 -16.27
C ALA A 21 3.70 -18.34 -15.01
N GLN A 22 4.36 -18.49 -13.86
CA GLN A 22 3.73 -18.77 -12.58
C GLN A 22 2.80 -17.63 -12.16
N MET A 23 3.21 -16.38 -12.37
CA MET A 23 2.41 -15.20 -12.07
C MET A 23 1.16 -15.13 -12.96
N CYS A 24 1.31 -15.27 -14.28
CA CYS A 24 0.15 -15.30 -15.18
C CYS A 24 -0.84 -16.39 -14.78
N ARG A 25 -0.35 -17.59 -14.46
CA ARG A 25 -1.20 -18.74 -14.10
C ARG A 25 -1.88 -18.59 -12.75
N SER A 26 -1.17 -18.10 -11.73
CA SER A 26 -1.74 -17.86 -10.39
C SER A 26 -2.81 -16.77 -10.39
N PHE A 27 -2.74 -15.83 -11.34
CA PHE A 27 -3.75 -14.77 -11.52
C PHE A 27 -4.80 -15.09 -12.59
N GLY A 28 -4.90 -16.37 -13.00
CA GLY A 28 -6.01 -16.90 -13.79
C GLY A 28 -5.83 -16.87 -15.31
N ALA A 29 -4.64 -16.53 -15.82
CA ALA A 29 -4.42 -16.46 -17.27
C ALA A 29 -4.40 -17.87 -17.87
N SER A 30 -4.94 -18.03 -19.08
CA SER A 30 -4.93 -19.31 -19.78
C SER A 30 -3.50 -19.75 -20.14
N VAL A 31 -3.29 -21.05 -20.38
CA VAL A 31 -1.99 -21.56 -20.83
C VAL A 31 -1.64 -21.00 -22.21
N SER A 32 -2.63 -20.85 -23.10
CA SER A 32 -2.45 -20.25 -24.43
C SER A 32 -2.03 -18.79 -24.35
N ASP A 33 -2.67 -17.99 -23.49
CA ASP A 33 -2.32 -16.57 -23.30
C ASP A 33 -0.91 -16.42 -22.72
N THR A 34 -0.60 -17.24 -21.72
CA THR A 34 0.73 -17.22 -21.07
C THR A 34 1.83 -17.60 -22.07
N LYS A 35 1.58 -18.59 -22.94
CA LYS A 35 2.49 -18.96 -24.03
C LYS A 35 2.62 -17.87 -25.09
N ALA A 36 1.51 -17.23 -25.48
CA ALA A 36 1.50 -16.13 -26.42
C ALA A 36 2.33 -14.94 -25.87
N LEU A 37 2.17 -14.59 -24.59
CA LEU A 37 2.97 -13.57 -23.91
C LEU A 37 4.48 -13.92 -23.89
N GLY A 38 4.78 -15.19 -23.59
CA GLY A 38 6.16 -15.68 -23.51
C GLY A 38 6.84 -15.96 -24.85
N GLY A 39 6.09 -15.93 -25.96
CA GLY A 39 6.55 -16.38 -27.27
C GLY A 39 6.96 -17.86 -27.28
N TRP A 40 6.31 -18.70 -26.46
CA TRP A 40 6.66 -20.12 -26.31
C TRP A 40 5.95 -20.98 -27.34
N ASN A 41 6.69 -21.91 -27.95
CA ASN A 41 6.18 -22.79 -28.99
C ASN A 41 5.92 -24.19 -28.44
N GLU A 42 4.82 -24.81 -28.87
CA GLU A 42 4.65 -26.26 -28.84
C GLU A 42 4.80 -26.74 -30.28
N SER A 43 5.69 -27.72 -30.49
CA SER A 43 6.03 -28.31 -31.78
C SER A 43 4.83 -28.48 -32.72
N GLY A 44 4.68 -27.57 -33.69
CA GLY A 44 3.63 -27.59 -34.71
C GLY A 44 3.76 -26.42 -35.70
N SER A 45 3.31 -26.62 -36.95
CA SER A 45 3.43 -25.62 -38.03
C SER A 45 2.30 -24.57 -38.05
N PHE A 46 1.27 -24.72 -37.20
CA PHE A 46 0.16 -23.78 -37.09
C PHE A 46 0.23 -23.03 -35.75
N LYS A 47 0.24 -21.70 -35.79
CA LYS A 47 0.78 -20.84 -34.73
C LYS A 47 -0.28 -19.92 -34.11
N ASN A 48 -0.81 -20.31 -32.96
CA ASN A 48 -1.54 -19.38 -32.08
C ASN A 48 -0.64 -18.25 -31.54
N CYS A 49 0.69 -18.40 -31.56
CA CYS A 49 1.63 -17.31 -31.28
C CYS A 49 1.84 -16.35 -32.47
N TYR A 50 1.26 -16.63 -33.64
CA TYR A 50 1.13 -15.69 -34.76
C TYR A 50 -0.25 -15.11 -34.90
N ASP A 51 -1.21 -15.61 -34.14
CA ASP A 51 -2.42 -14.87 -33.88
C ASP A 51 -2.00 -13.61 -33.13
N ARG A 52 -2.04 -12.45 -33.80
CA ARG A 52 -1.60 -11.15 -33.24
C ARG A 52 -2.59 -10.59 -32.22
N ALA A 53 -3.50 -11.43 -31.72
CA ALA A 53 -4.34 -11.11 -30.60
C ALA A 53 -3.44 -10.81 -29.38
N LEU A 54 -3.61 -9.62 -28.80
CA LEU A 54 -2.97 -9.26 -27.54
C LEU A 54 -3.37 -10.32 -26.48
N PRO A 55 -2.42 -10.96 -25.78
CA PRO A 55 -2.74 -11.94 -24.74
C PRO A 55 -3.16 -11.21 -23.47
N VAL A 56 -4.33 -10.58 -23.52
CA VAL A 56 -4.84 -9.67 -22.47
C VAL A 56 -4.90 -10.37 -21.12
N GLY A 57 -5.28 -11.66 -21.09
CA GLY A 57 -5.31 -12.42 -19.84
C GLY A 57 -3.92 -12.55 -19.20
N ALA A 58 -2.91 -12.88 -20.00
CA ALA A 58 -1.54 -12.98 -19.49
C ALA A 58 -0.94 -11.61 -19.16
N LEU A 59 -1.26 -10.54 -19.89
CA LEU A 59 -0.82 -9.18 -19.56
C LEU A 59 -1.39 -8.72 -18.22
N LEU A 60 -2.67 -8.99 -17.96
CA LEU A 60 -3.31 -8.71 -16.67
C LEU A 60 -2.67 -9.54 -15.55
N GLY A 61 -2.49 -10.84 -15.75
CA GLY A 61 -1.87 -11.72 -14.76
C GLY A 61 -0.41 -11.37 -14.45
N ALA A 62 0.38 -11.00 -15.46
CA ALA A 62 1.76 -10.53 -15.27
C ALA A 62 1.85 -9.21 -14.48
N ALA A 63 0.80 -8.39 -14.55
CA ALA A 63 0.64 -7.16 -13.80
C ALA A 63 -0.11 -7.35 -12.46
N PHE A 64 -0.27 -8.60 -11.99
CA PHE A 64 -0.94 -8.95 -10.73
C PHE A 64 -2.44 -8.63 -10.67
N PHE A 65 -3.11 -8.51 -11.81
CA PHE A 65 -4.57 -8.37 -11.89
C PHE A 65 -5.24 -9.72 -12.14
N ASN A 66 -6.41 -9.93 -11.54
CA ASN A 66 -7.18 -11.15 -11.76
C ASN A 66 -7.71 -11.21 -13.20
N SER A 67 -7.07 -12.01 -14.05
CA SER A 67 -7.40 -12.10 -15.47
C SER A 67 -8.66 -12.92 -15.75
N ALA A 68 -9.21 -13.62 -14.74
CA ALA A 68 -10.50 -14.29 -14.86
C ALA A 68 -11.68 -13.31 -14.75
N LYS A 69 -11.42 -12.07 -14.33
CA LYS A 69 -12.41 -10.98 -14.21
C LYS A 69 -11.91 -9.68 -14.85
N PRO A 70 -11.57 -9.67 -16.16
CA PRO A 70 -11.00 -8.50 -16.82
C PRO A 70 -11.93 -7.28 -16.79
N GLU A 71 -13.24 -7.49 -16.69
CA GLU A 71 -14.26 -6.46 -16.56
C GLU A 71 -14.10 -5.60 -15.29
N LEU A 72 -13.51 -6.13 -14.21
CA LEU A 72 -13.26 -5.36 -12.98
C LEU A 72 -12.22 -4.25 -13.18
N TYR A 73 -11.39 -4.37 -14.21
CA TYR A 73 -10.27 -3.45 -14.48
C TYR A 73 -10.43 -2.73 -15.81
N ARG A 74 -11.49 -3.05 -16.58
CA ARG A 74 -11.79 -2.42 -17.87
C ARG A 74 -12.77 -1.27 -17.67
N VAL A 75 -12.21 -0.07 -17.61
CA VAL A 75 -12.97 1.18 -17.57
C VAL A 75 -13.19 1.66 -19.02
N ALA A 76 -14.42 1.55 -19.53
CA ALA A 76 -14.79 2.02 -20.88
C ALA A 76 -14.74 3.56 -20.92
N ARG A 77 -13.67 4.13 -21.48
CA ARG A 77 -13.37 5.57 -21.42
C ARG A 77 -14.28 6.43 -22.30
N ASP A 78 -14.98 5.80 -23.22
CA ASP A 78 -15.88 6.40 -24.21
C ASP A 78 -17.31 6.63 -23.68
N CYS A 79 -17.66 6.06 -22.52
CA CYS A 79 -19.00 6.17 -21.93
C CYS A 79 -19.01 6.86 -20.56
N LEU A 80 -17.87 7.41 -20.11
CA LEU A 80 -17.75 8.02 -18.79
C LEU A 80 -17.80 9.53 -18.94
N GLU A 81 -18.87 10.14 -18.46
CA GLU A 81 -18.78 11.52 -18.01
C GLU A 81 -17.80 11.55 -16.82
N PRO A 82 -16.72 12.34 -16.88
CA PRO A 82 -15.74 12.37 -15.80
C PRO A 82 -16.46 12.81 -14.52
N PRO A 83 -16.42 12.00 -13.44
CA PRO A 83 -16.99 12.43 -12.18
C PRO A 83 -16.29 13.71 -11.72
N SER A 84 -17.07 14.66 -11.17
CA SER A 84 -16.55 15.94 -10.68
C SER A 84 -15.44 15.78 -9.62
N ASP A 85 -15.37 14.61 -8.98
CA ASP A 85 -14.29 14.16 -8.11
C ASP A 85 -13.68 12.85 -8.66
N ASP A 86 -12.73 12.93 -9.59
CA ASP A 86 -11.96 11.78 -10.06
C ASP A 86 -10.94 11.35 -9.00
N ILE A 87 -11.37 10.45 -8.11
CA ILE A 87 -10.57 9.89 -7.02
C ILE A 87 -9.32 9.19 -7.59
N ALA A 88 -9.43 8.49 -8.71
CA ALA A 88 -8.30 7.78 -9.32
C ALA A 88 -7.24 8.77 -9.81
N LEU A 89 -7.65 9.85 -10.46
CA LEU A 89 -6.75 10.94 -10.86
C LEU A 89 -6.11 11.61 -9.64
N ARG A 90 -6.89 11.90 -8.58
CA ARG A 90 -6.36 12.51 -7.36
C ARG A 90 -5.31 11.61 -6.69
N GLN A 91 -5.57 10.31 -6.59
CA GLN A 91 -4.61 9.36 -6.02
C GLN A 91 -3.39 9.20 -6.93
N PHE A 92 -3.57 9.14 -8.24
CA PHE A 92 -2.48 9.08 -9.20
C PHE A 92 -1.57 10.31 -9.10
N LEU A 93 -2.15 11.52 -9.05
CA LEU A 93 -1.39 12.77 -8.86
C LEU A 93 -0.68 12.81 -7.51
N SER A 94 -1.32 12.31 -6.44
CA SER A 94 -0.70 12.20 -5.12
C SER A 94 0.52 11.27 -5.16
N THR A 95 0.41 10.15 -5.86
CA THR A 95 1.53 9.22 -6.11
C THR A 95 2.64 9.88 -6.93
N LEU A 96 2.32 10.65 -7.97
CA LEU A 96 3.33 11.39 -8.75
C LEU A 96 4.05 12.45 -7.90
N LEU A 97 3.35 13.13 -6.99
CA LEU A 97 3.96 14.06 -6.05
C LEU A 97 4.89 13.35 -5.07
N TRP A 98 4.50 12.17 -4.60
CA TRP A 98 5.35 11.33 -3.76
C TRP A 98 6.61 10.87 -4.51
N PHE A 99 6.46 10.34 -5.73
CA PHE A 99 7.61 9.97 -6.58
C PHE A 99 8.52 11.16 -6.87
N ARG A 100 7.96 12.36 -7.09
CA ARG A 100 8.77 13.58 -7.28
C ARG A 100 9.65 13.88 -6.06
N ARG A 101 9.12 13.68 -4.85
CA ARG A 101 9.90 13.86 -3.60
C ARG A 101 11.01 12.84 -3.50
N VAL A 102 10.68 11.55 -3.67
CA VAL A 102 11.65 10.45 -3.60
C VAL A 102 12.76 10.66 -4.63
N LEU A 103 12.39 10.93 -5.89
CA LEU A 103 13.36 11.20 -6.96
C LEU A 103 14.27 12.38 -6.63
N ALA A 104 13.76 13.47 -6.07
CA ALA A 104 14.59 14.62 -5.70
C ALA A 104 15.60 14.28 -4.61
N GLN A 105 15.19 13.52 -3.59
CA GLN A 105 16.04 13.07 -2.48
C GLN A 105 17.12 12.11 -2.98
N ASP A 106 16.75 11.06 -3.71
CA ASP A 106 17.68 10.04 -4.17
C ASP A 106 18.64 10.60 -5.23
N LEU A 107 18.16 11.49 -6.11
CA LEU A 107 19.02 12.10 -7.11
C LEU A 107 20.05 13.05 -6.49
N ALA A 108 19.80 13.65 -5.34
CA ALA A 108 20.80 14.42 -4.62
C ALA A 108 21.97 13.53 -4.16
N ILE A 109 21.67 12.32 -3.69
CA ILE A 109 22.69 11.32 -3.33
C ILE A 109 23.40 10.81 -4.59
N ILE A 110 22.66 10.48 -5.64
CA ILE A 110 23.24 10.00 -6.90
C ILE A 110 24.13 11.08 -7.54
N PHE A 111 23.81 12.37 -7.34
CA PHE A 111 24.61 13.47 -7.86
C PHE A 111 26.01 13.51 -7.24
N THR A 112 26.16 13.19 -5.95
CA THR A 112 27.49 13.14 -5.31
C THR A 112 28.34 11.98 -5.84
N GLN A 113 27.70 10.87 -6.22
CA GLN A 113 28.37 9.67 -6.72
C GLN A 113 28.65 9.73 -8.24
N ASN A 114 27.75 10.34 -9.02
CA ASN A 114 27.82 10.38 -10.47
C ASN A 114 27.26 11.71 -11.03
N PRO A 115 27.98 12.84 -10.85
CA PRO A 115 27.49 14.16 -11.25
C PRO A 115 27.32 14.33 -12.77
N HIS A 116 27.90 13.44 -13.58
CA HIS A 116 27.84 13.49 -15.03
C HIS A 116 26.65 12.73 -15.63
N ALA A 117 25.80 12.11 -14.82
CA ALA A 117 24.63 11.39 -15.32
C ALA A 117 23.73 12.32 -16.17
N PRO A 118 23.15 11.83 -17.29
CA PRO A 118 22.41 12.68 -18.22
C PRO A 118 21.24 13.45 -17.61
N ILE A 119 20.61 12.91 -16.56
CA ILE A 119 19.47 13.54 -15.88
C ILE A 119 19.82 14.92 -15.28
N PHE A 120 21.08 15.13 -14.87
CA PHE A 120 21.56 16.38 -14.29
C PHE A 120 21.76 17.52 -15.29
N LYS A 121 21.56 17.25 -16.59
CA LYS A 121 21.57 18.29 -17.64
C LYS A 121 20.24 19.03 -17.74
N PHE A 122 19.17 18.48 -17.17
CA PHE A 122 17.81 19.00 -17.31
C PHE A 122 17.30 19.64 -16.02
N ALA A 123 16.36 20.58 -16.15
CA ALA A 123 15.68 21.16 -14.99
C ALA A 123 14.81 20.10 -14.28
N PRO A 124 14.65 20.17 -12.95
CA PRO A 124 15.25 21.15 -12.04
C PRO A 124 16.69 20.81 -11.62
N PHE A 125 17.23 19.67 -12.06
CA PHE A 125 18.49 19.10 -11.55
C PHE A 125 19.76 19.79 -12.04
N ASN A 126 19.68 20.60 -13.09
CA ASN A 126 20.79 21.43 -13.55
C ASN A 126 20.91 22.77 -12.79
N SER A 127 19.95 23.10 -11.92
CA SER A 127 19.84 24.39 -11.25
C SER A 127 20.83 24.55 -10.08
N PRO A 128 21.21 25.80 -9.71
CA PRO A 128 22.04 26.06 -8.53
C PRO A 128 21.39 25.57 -7.23
N SER A 129 20.07 25.74 -7.09
CA SER A 129 19.34 25.32 -5.88
C SER A 129 19.38 23.81 -5.68
N PHE A 130 19.28 23.02 -6.74
CA PHE A 130 19.46 21.57 -6.64
C PHE A 130 20.90 21.19 -6.25
N ARG A 131 21.91 21.90 -6.77
CA ARG A 131 23.33 21.63 -6.43
C ARG A 131 23.63 21.96 -4.97
N GLU A 132 23.07 23.04 -4.45
CA GLU A 132 23.17 23.40 -3.03
C GLU A 132 22.50 22.33 -2.16
N PHE A 133 21.25 21.96 -2.49
CA PHE A 133 20.54 20.89 -1.81
C PHE A 133 21.35 19.58 -1.80
N ALA A 134 21.85 19.16 -2.97
CA ALA A 134 22.66 17.95 -3.09
C ALA A 134 23.98 18.03 -2.32
N GLY A 135 24.64 19.20 -2.32
CA GLY A 135 25.86 19.43 -1.54
C GLY A 135 25.65 19.30 -0.03
N THR A 136 24.47 19.64 0.47
CA THR A 136 24.12 19.48 1.90
C THR A 136 23.61 18.09 2.26
N SER A 137 23.13 17.31 1.29
CA SER A 137 22.43 16.04 1.56
C SER A 137 23.32 14.97 2.18
N ALA A 138 24.58 14.85 1.76
CA ALA A 138 25.50 13.85 2.32
C ALA A 138 25.75 14.08 3.83
N ALA A 139 26.07 15.32 4.21
CA ALA A 139 26.29 15.66 5.62
C ALA A 139 25.04 15.49 6.49
N LEU A 140 23.85 15.75 5.93
CA LEU A 140 22.58 15.53 6.62
C LEU A 140 22.31 14.03 6.87
N ILE A 141 22.62 13.18 5.89
CA ILE A 141 22.49 11.72 6.04
C ILE A 141 23.48 11.21 7.09
N ASP A 142 24.75 11.59 7.00
CA ASP A 142 25.78 11.18 7.96
C ASP A 142 25.41 11.59 9.39
N ALA A 143 24.91 12.82 9.57
CA ALA A 143 24.45 13.31 10.87
C ALA A 143 23.22 12.54 11.38
N ALA A 144 22.29 12.18 10.50
CA ALA A 144 21.11 11.40 10.85
C ALA A 144 21.48 9.95 11.22
N GLU A 145 22.38 9.32 10.47
CA GLU A 145 22.90 7.98 10.75
C GLU A 145 23.66 7.95 12.07
N GLU A 146 24.51 8.94 12.34
CA GLU A 146 25.25 9.04 13.59
C GLU A 146 24.30 9.29 14.78
N ALA A 147 23.29 10.14 14.61
CA ALA A 147 22.25 10.35 15.62
C ALA A 147 21.47 9.06 15.89
N ALA A 148 21.10 8.30 14.86
CA ALA A 148 20.44 7.01 15.00
C ALA A 148 21.34 5.98 15.69
N ARG A 149 22.64 5.95 15.35
CA ARG A 149 23.64 5.08 15.99
C ARG A 149 23.77 5.39 17.48
N LEU A 150 23.86 6.66 17.84
CA LEU A 150 23.92 7.10 19.24
C LEU A 150 22.62 6.80 19.98
N ALA A 151 21.45 7.00 19.35
CA ALA A 151 20.17 6.64 19.93
C ALA A 151 20.07 5.13 20.21
N PHE A 152 20.55 4.30 19.28
CA PHE A 152 20.61 2.85 19.45
C PHE A 152 21.56 2.43 20.58
N GLN A 153 22.74 3.05 20.68
CA GLN A 153 23.70 2.76 21.75
C GLN A 153 23.19 3.16 23.14
N ASN A 154 22.37 4.20 23.21
CA ASN A 154 21.78 4.69 24.45
C ASN A 154 20.41 4.06 24.75
N LEU A 155 20.05 2.97 24.07
CA LEU A 155 18.82 2.25 24.36
C LEU A 155 18.82 1.75 25.81
N PRO A 156 17.75 2.00 26.58
CA PRO A 156 17.57 1.41 27.90
C PRO A 156 17.74 -0.11 27.86
N GLN A 157 18.46 -0.65 28.85
CA GLN A 157 18.89 -2.05 28.85
C GLN A 157 17.74 -3.07 28.79
N HIS A 158 16.55 -2.70 29.28
CA HIS A 158 15.34 -3.52 29.17
C HIS A 158 14.80 -3.59 27.73
N LEU A 159 14.98 -2.55 26.90
CA LEU A 159 14.62 -2.57 25.48
C LEU A 159 15.62 -3.39 24.67
N VAL A 160 16.92 -3.30 24.99
CA VAL A 160 17.95 -4.14 24.37
C VAL A 160 17.69 -5.62 24.67
N ALA A 161 17.40 -5.97 25.93
CA ALA A 161 17.02 -7.33 26.32
C ALA A 161 15.74 -7.80 25.63
N SER A 162 14.73 -6.94 25.50
CA SER A 162 13.49 -7.27 24.78
C SER A 162 13.73 -7.48 23.28
N LEU A 163 14.55 -6.66 22.63
CA LEU A 163 14.91 -6.79 21.21
C LEU A 163 15.72 -8.07 20.96
N GLN A 164 16.70 -8.36 21.82
CA GLN A 164 17.47 -9.61 21.74
C GLN A 164 16.59 -10.83 21.96
N GLY A 165 15.64 -10.77 22.89
CA GLY A 165 14.64 -11.81 23.10
C GLY A 165 13.75 -12.01 21.86
N ALA A 166 13.24 -10.92 21.28
CA ALA A 166 12.42 -10.97 20.07
C ALA A 166 13.20 -11.56 18.87
N LEU A 167 14.44 -11.11 18.64
CA LEU A 167 15.31 -11.64 17.57
C LEU A 167 15.67 -13.11 17.80
N ALA A 168 15.96 -13.52 19.04
CA ALA A 168 16.22 -14.92 19.35
C ALA A 168 14.98 -15.80 19.10
N THR A 169 13.79 -15.29 19.45
CA THR A 169 12.53 -15.99 19.22
C THR A 169 12.23 -16.12 17.73
N HIS A 170 12.46 -15.06 16.96
CA HIS A 170 12.30 -15.07 15.51
C HIS A 170 13.31 -16.03 14.83
N ASN A 171 14.58 -16.02 15.25
CA ASN A 171 15.58 -16.94 14.70
C ASN A 171 15.22 -18.40 14.97
N LEU A 172 14.74 -18.72 16.18
CA LEU A 172 14.25 -20.05 16.54
C LEU A 172 13.01 -20.46 15.73
N ALA A 173 12.08 -19.54 15.49
CA ALA A 173 10.91 -19.80 14.66
C ALA A 173 11.30 -20.09 13.20
N PHE A 174 12.23 -19.29 12.66
CA PHE A 174 12.76 -19.46 11.31
C PHE A 174 13.54 -20.77 11.15
N GLU A 175 14.35 -21.16 12.14
CA GLU A 175 15.05 -22.45 12.15
C GLU A 175 14.08 -23.63 12.21
N ARG A 176 13.02 -23.52 13.02
CA ARG A 176 11.96 -24.54 13.12
C ARG A 176 11.21 -24.68 11.79
N GLU A 177 10.89 -23.57 11.12
CA GLU A 177 10.25 -23.59 9.80
C GLU A 177 11.15 -24.23 8.74
N ARG A 178 12.44 -23.86 8.72
CA ARG A 178 13.43 -24.46 7.82
C ARG A 178 13.61 -25.96 8.08
N GLN A 179 13.50 -26.40 9.33
CA GLN A 179 13.58 -27.81 9.70
C GLN A 179 12.31 -28.57 9.26
N ASN A 180 11.13 -27.98 9.42
CA ASN A 180 9.88 -28.53 8.90
C ASN A 180 9.93 -28.70 7.38
N TYR A 181 10.39 -27.69 6.66
CA TYR A 181 10.56 -27.75 5.21
C TYR A 181 11.53 -28.86 4.78
N ARG A 182 12.64 -29.04 5.53
CA ARG A 182 13.58 -30.13 5.29
C ARG A 182 12.95 -31.51 5.51
N THR A 183 12.19 -31.69 6.59
CA THR A 183 11.51 -32.96 6.87
C THR A 183 10.44 -33.27 5.84
N GLU A 184 9.67 -32.26 5.41
CA GLU A 184 8.65 -32.42 4.37
C GLU A 184 9.28 -32.78 3.02
N MET A 185 10.38 -32.14 2.65
CA MET A 185 11.15 -32.48 1.44
C MET A 185 11.73 -33.90 1.51
N ALA A 186 12.23 -34.34 2.67
CA ALA A 186 12.72 -35.70 2.85
C ALA A 186 11.56 -36.72 2.70
N SER A 187 10.40 -36.46 3.30
CA SER A 187 9.21 -37.29 3.14
C SER A 187 8.72 -37.35 1.70
N MET A 188 8.77 -36.22 0.98
CA MET A 188 8.40 -36.17 -0.43
C MET A 188 9.37 -36.99 -1.29
N GLN A 189 10.67 -36.95 -0.97
CA GLN A 189 11.69 -37.72 -1.66
C GLN A 189 11.53 -39.23 -1.42
N ASP A 190 11.16 -39.65 -0.21
CA ASP A 190 10.85 -41.05 0.11
C ASP A 190 9.61 -41.54 -0.66
N LYS A 191 8.53 -40.75 -0.70
CA LYS A 191 7.32 -41.06 -1.50
C LYS A 191 7.62 -41.19 -2.99
N LEU A 192 8.49 -40.32 -3.53
CA LEU A 192 8.95 -40.44 -4.92
C LEU A 192 9.79 -41.71 -5.13
N GLY A 193 10.59 -42.11 -4.14
CA GLY A 193 11.31 -43.38 -4.12
C GLY A 193 10.38 -44.59 -4.16
N GLU A 194 9.34 -44.62 -3.32
CA GLU A 194 8.32 -45.67 -3.30
C GLU A 194 7.52 -45.73 -4.60
N MET A 195 7.15 -44.57 -5.16
CA MET A 195 6.46 -44.52 -6.44
C MET A 195 7.35 -45.06 -7.57
N LYS A 196 8.66 -44.78 -7.51
CA LYS A 196 9.64 -45.34 -8.47
C LYS A 196 9.76 -46.86 -8.34
N THR A 197 9.82 -47.41 -7.13
CA THR A 197 9.89 -48.87 -6.95
C THR A 197 8.61 -49.58 -7.40
N LEU A 198 7.44 -48.98 -7.17
CA LEU A 198 6.17 -49.48 -7.72
C LEU A 198 6.16 -49.47 -9.26
N LEU A 199 6.67 -48.40 -9.88
CA LEU A 199 6.83 -48.31 -11.33
C LEU A 199 7.78 -49.37 -11.89
N ASP A 200 8.90 -49.63 -11.21
CA ASP A 200 9.86 -50.67 -11.61
C ASP A 200 9.26 -52.09 -11.49
N LEU A 201 8.40 -52.33 -10.48
CA LEU A 201 7.68 -53.60 -10.31
C LEU A 201 6.63 -53.83 -11.42
N VAL A 202 5.92 -52.77 -11.82
CA VAL A 202 4.94 -52.82 -12.93
C VAL A 202 5.64 -52.89 -14.30
N ALA A 203 6.82 -52.29 -14.45
CA ALA A 203 7.63 -52.43 -15.66
C ALA A 203 8.25 -53.83 -15.78
N GLY A 204 8.67 -54.44 -14.67
CA GLY A 204 9.19 -55.80 -14.61
C GLY A 204 8.18 -56.87 -15.03
N THR A 205 6.90 -56.70 -14.65
CA THR A 205 5.83 -57.65 -15.01
C THR A 205 5.47 -57.64 -16.50
N LYS A 206 5.75 -56.55 -17.23
CA LYS A 206 5.58 -56.50 -18.70
C LYS A 206 6.72 -57.18 -19.47
N ARG A 207 7.88 -57.41 -18.84
CA ARG A 207 9.01 -58.08 -19.50
C ARG A 207 8.84 -59.59 -19.63
N VAL A 208 8.00 -60.21 -18.79
CA VAL A 208 7.71 -61.66 -18.84
C VAL A 208 6.71 -62.02 -19.95
N LYS A 209 5.79 -61.11 -20.35
CA LYS A 209 4.81 -61.40 -21.42
C LYS A 209 5.35 -61.25 -22.85
N ARG A 210 6.50 -60.58 -23.06
CA ARG A 210 7.11 -60.44 -24.40
C ARG A 210 7.99 -61.63 -24.81
N ALA A 211 8.25 -62.57 -23.91
CA ALA A 211 8.97 -63.81 -24.22
C ALA A 211 8.06 -64.94 -24.76
N HIS A 212 6.74 -64.71 -24.90
CA HIS A 212 5.78 -65.73 -25.31
C HIS A 212 4.97 -65.42 -26.58
N THR A 213 5.37 -64.44 -27.39
CA THR A 213 4.66 -64.08 -28.64
C THR A 213 5.54 -64.09 -29.90
N ASN A 214 6.68 -64.80 -29.88
CA ASN A 214 7.54 -64.99 -31.07
C ASN A 214 7.63 -66.48 -31.46
N LEU A 215 6.48 -67.17 -31.50
CA LEU A 215 6.38 -68.53 -32.00
C LEU A 215 4.96 -68.75 -32.53
N THR A 216 4.65 -68.17 -33.69
CA THR A 216 3.72 -68.69 -34.72
C THR A 216 3.53 -67.64 -35.82
N GLU A 217 4.28 -67.79 -36.90
CA GLU A 217 3.94 -67.25 -38.22
C GLU A 217 2.96 -68.18 -38.93
N GLY A 218 2.05 -67.59 -39.72
CA GLY A 218 1.66 -68.11 -41.03
C GLY A 218 0.28 -68.75 -41.14
N LEU A 219 -0.68 -68.08 -41.82
CA LEU A 219 -1.09 -68.38 -43.21
C LEU A 219 -2.46 -67.79 -43.59
N SER A 220 -2.52 -67.32 -44.84
CA SER A 220 -3.66 -67.05 -45.76
C SER A 220 -4.72 -66.02 -45.35
N ASP A 221 -4.90 -64.88 -46.04
CA ASP A 221 -5.28 -64.63 -47.45
C ASP A 221 -6.81 -64.69 -47.67
N GLY A 222 -7.37 -63.66 -48.32
CA GLY A 222 -8.78 -63.61 -48.71
C GLY A 222 -9.51 -62.27 -48.49
N PHE A 223 -9.43 -61.38 -49.48
CA PHE A 223 -10.35 -60.25 -49.69
C PHE A 223 -11.79 -60.75 -49.96
N SER A 224 -12.81 -60.15 -49.33
CA SER A 224 -14.03 -59.67 -50.03
C SER A 224 -14.97 -58.81 -49.17
N GLU A 225 -15.40 -57.77 -49.86
CA GLU A 225 -16.44 -56.76 -49.69
C GLU A 225 -17.77 -57.07 -48.96
N LEU A 226 -18.29 -55.97 -48.39
CA LEU A 226 -19.69 -55.48 -48.37
C LEU A 226 -20.52 -55.49 -47.08
N ALA A 227 -21.13 -54.31 -46.90
CA ALA A 227 -22.37 -53.97 -46.20
C ALA A 227 -22.29 -53.54 -44.71
N VAL A 228 -22.16 -52.21 -44.56
CA VAL A 228 -23.08 -51.31 -43.83
C VAL A 228 -24.12 -52.01 -42.93
N THR A 229 -24.01 -51.79 -41.62
CA THR A 229 -25.14 -51.30 -40.81
C THR A 229 -24.58 -50.57 -39.59
N THR A 230 -25.16 -49.40 -39.38
CA THR A 230 -24.95 -48.48 -38.26
C THR A 230 -25.38 -49.11 -36.94
N ASP A 231 -24.49 -49.12 -35.94
CA ASP A 231 -24.94 -48.92 -34.55
C ASP A 231 -23.84 -48.30 -33.70
N ASN A 232 -24.08 -47.05 -33.31
CA ASN A 232 -23.11 -46.16 -32.69
C ASN A 232 -23.35 -46.18 -31.17
N SER A 233 -22.86 -47.23 -30.49
CA SER A 233 -22.87 -47.33 -29.03
C SER A 233 -21.51 -46.92 -28.47
N ALA A 234 -21.35 -45.63 -28.17
CA ALA A 234 -20.17 -45.11 -27.50
C ALA A 234 -20.13 -45.57 -26.03
N PRO A 235 -18.96 -45.99 -25.49
CA PRO A 235 -18.83 -46.32 -24.08
C PRO A 235 -18.89 -45.03 -23.25
N THR A 236 -19.78 -45.04 -22.27
CA THR A 236 -19.99 -44.00 -21.27
C THR A 236 -18.73 -43.82 -20.43
N TYR A 237 -18.02 -42.71 -20.62
CA TYR A 237 -17.00 -42.26 -19.68
C TYR A 237 -17.71 -41.60 -18.49
N SER A 238 -17.65 -42.26 -17.34
CA SER A 238 -18.07 -41.68 -16.06
C SER A 238 -17.22 -40.44 -15.75
N THR A 239 -17.89 -39.29 -15.68
CA THR A 239 -17.37 -38.07 -15.09
C THR A 239 -17.09 -38.27 -13.60
N PRO A 240 -15.94 -37.82 -13.06
CA PRO A 240 -15.76 -37.75 -11.62
C PRO A 240 -16.69 -36.70 -11.02
N PRO A 241 -17.15 -36.87 -9.77
CA PRO A 241 -18.04 -35.91 -9.11
C PRO A 241 -17.30 -34.58 -8.87
N PRO A 242 -18.03 -33.46 -8.80
CA PRO A 242 -17.44 -32.17 -8.46
C PRO A 242 -16.88 -32.22 -7.04
N LEU A 243 -15.63 -31.78 -6.88
CA LEU A 243 -15.07 -31.48 -5.57
C LEU A 243 -15.86 -30.32 -4.97
N ASP A 244 -16.55 -30.62 -3.87
CA ASP A 244 -17.18 -29.67 -2.99
C ASP A 244 -16.09 -28.84 -2.29
N THR A 245 -16.06 -27.54 -2.56
CA THR A 245 -15.06 -26.60 -2.01
C THR A 245 -15.56 -25.89 -0.74
N SER A 246 -16.53 -26.48 -0.02
CA SER A 246 -17.16 -25.82 1.12
C SER A 246 -16.43 -25.91 2.45
N ASP A 247 -15.31 -26.62 2.59
CA ASP A 247 -14.58 -26.69 3.87
C ASP A 247 -13.05 -26.77 3.68
N MET A 248 -12.41 -25.60 3.59
CA MET A 248 -11.00 -25.44 3.94
C MET A 248 -10.88 -24.22 4.87
N PRO A 249 -10.42 -24.38 6.13
CA PRO A 249 -10.20 -23.24 7.00
C PRO A 249 -8.99 -22.46 6.48
N PHE A 250 -9.23 -21.24 6.02
CA PHE A 250 -8.19 -20.23 5.87
C PHE A 250 -7.74 -19.82 7.27
N GLU A 251 -6.76 -20.52 7.84
CA GLU A 251 -5.99 -20.01 8.98
C GLU A 251 -5.12 -18.85 8.48
N MET A 252 -5.68 -17.66 8.62
CA MET A 252 -5.01 -16.39 8.42
C MET A 252 -4.06 -16.20 9.62
N PHE A 253 -2.75 -16.28 9.37
CA PHE A 253 -1.72 -16.03 10.37
C PHE A 253 -1.96 -14.67 11.07
N PRO A 254 -1.75 -14.57 12.40
CA PRO A 254 -1.80 -13.30 13.10
C PRO A 254 -0.63 -12.40 12.64
N PRO A 255 -0.83 -11.06 12.59
CA PRO A 255 0.27 -10.14 12.32
C PRO A 255 1.30 -10.21 13.45
N ASP A 256 2.58 -10.30 13.08
CA ASP A 256 3.71 -10.35 14.01
C ASP A 256 3.95 -8.96 14.65
N PRO A 257 3.70 -8.79 15.96
CA PRO A 257 3.85 -7.52 16.64
C PRO A 257 5.32 -7.04 16.77
N ALA A 258 6.31 -7.90 16.47
CA ALA A 258 7.72 -7.55 16.57
C ALA A 258 8.20 -6.66 15.41
N LEU A 259 7.59 -6.79 14.22
CA LEU A 259 7.98 -6.01 13.04
C LEU A 259 7.47 -4.55 13.11
N ASP A 260 6.28 -4.34 13.70
CA ASP A 260 5.70 -3.01 13.89
C ASP A 260 6.42 -2.18 14.97
N ALA A 261 6.99 -2.85 15.99
CA ALA A 261 7.80 -2.20 17.02
C ALA A 261 9.14 -1.67 16.48
N PHE A 262 9.70 -2.34 15.46
CA PHE A 262 10.97 -1.94 14.83
C PHE A 262 10.83 -0.66 13.98
N ILE A 263 9.71 -0.51 13.25
CA ILE A 263 9.46 0.67 12.41
C ILE A 263 9.17 1.92 13.26
N ALA A 264 8.51 1.77 14.41
CA ALA A 264 8.18 2.90 15.29
C ALA A 264 9.41 3.50 16.02
N ALA A 265 10.44 2.69 16.31
CA ALA A 265 11.63 3.16 17.04
C ALA A 265 12.56 4.05 16.19
N SER A 266 12.53 3.94 14.87
CA SER A 266 13.43 4.68 13.97
C SER A 266 13.06 6.15 13.72
N PHE A 267 11.90 6.64 14.18
CA PHE A 267 11.40 7.99 13.88
C PHE A 267 11.37 8.98 15.06
N THR A 268 11.98 8.66 16.20
CA THR A 268 12.02 9.57 17.36
C THR A 268 13.38 10.24 17.51
N HIS A 269 13.51 11.48 17.03
CA HIS A 269 14.65 12.33 17.36
C HIS A 269 14.53 12.90 18.79
N PRO A 270 15.55 12.79 19.64
CA PRO A 270 15.60 13.53 20.90
C PRO A 270 16.01 14.99 20.67
N ASN A 271 15.28 15.89 21.30
CA ASN A 271 15.53 17.33 21.35
C ASN A 271 16.76 17.61 22.23
N VAL A 272 17.88 18.07 21.64
CA VAL A 272 19.11 18.41 22.38
C VAL A 272 19.17 19.92 22.62
N PRO A 273 19.34 20.40 23.86
CA PRO A 273 19.47 21.82 24.16
C PRO A 273 20.86 22.35 23.78
N MET A 274 20.91 23.49 23.09
CA MET A 274 22.16 24.17 22.70
C MET A 274 22.90 24.76 23.93
N PRO A 275 24.24 24.68 23.99
CA PRO A 275 25.02 25.40 24.98
C PRO A 275 25.25 26.86 24.54
N ALA A 276 25.18 27.77 25.50
CA ALA A 276 25.52 29.17 25.37
C ALA A 276 27.05 29.35 25.26
N THR A 277 27.50 30.14 24.29
CA THR A 277 28.91 30.54 24.14
C THR A 277 29.07 32.05 24.33
N SER A 278 29.87 32.42 25.33
CA SER A 278 30.38 33.76 25.60
C SER A 278 31.49 34.16 24.60
N PRO A 279 31.83 35.46 24.47
CA PRO A 279 32.58 36.00 23.34
C PRO A 279 34.10 36.06 23.58
N PRO A 280 34.91 36.13 22.52
CA PRO A 280 36.23 36.74 22.60
C PRO A 280 36.38 37.97 21.68
N THR A 281 36.71 39.08 22.35
CA THR A 281 37.74 40.08 22.05
C THR A 281 38.27 40.25 20.61
N SER A 282 37.92 41.40 20.05
CA SER A 282 38.77 42.40 19.35
C SER A 282 39.96 41.95 18.48
N THR A 283 39.78 42.09 17.16
CA THR A 283 40.78 42.70 16.26
C THR A 283 40.10 43.29 15.00
N GLN A 284 40.17 44.60 14.81
CA GLN A 284 40.08 45.25 13.47
C GLN A 284 41.37 44.90 12.68
N PRO A 285 41.48 45.04 11.33
CA PRO A 285 40.78 46.01 10.46
C PRO A 285 40.39 45.52 9.04
N ALA A 286 39.60 46.33 8.32
CA ALA A 286 39.80 46.74 6.93
C ALA A 286 38.45 47.12 6.28
N VAL A 287 38.32 48.40 5.96
CA VAL A 287 37.19 49.01 5.27
C VAL A 287 37.22 48.56 3.80
N LEU A 288 36.21 47.81 3.37
CA LEU A 288 35.86 47.64 1.96
C LEU A 288 34.41 48.08 1.78
N HIS A 289 34.26 49.10 0.93
CA HIS A 289 32.99 49.71 0.56
C HIS A 289 32.07 48.69 -0.13
N THR A 290 30.96 48.35 0.51
CA THR A 290 29.83 47.66 -0.14
C THR A 290 28.95 48.68 -0.87
N PRO A 291 28.61 48.47 -2.16
CA PRO A 291 27.63 49.29 -2.84
C PRO A 291 26.23 49.04 -2.27
N VAL A 292 25.56 50.13 -1.91
CA VAL A 292 24.15 50.17 -1.48
C VAL A 292 23.28 49.82 -2.68
N PHE A 293 22.61 48.66 -2.63
CA PHE A 293 21.50 48.34 -3.52
C PHE A 293 20.21 48.94 -2.95
N PRO A 294 19.37 49.60 -3.76
CA PRO A 294 18.09 50.12 -3.30
C PRO A 294 17.14 48.95 -2.98
N LEU A 295 16.62 48.97 -1.76
CA LEU A 295 15.59 48.07 -1.26
C LEU A 295 14.29 48.32 -2.06
N PRO A 296 13.67 47.31 -2.70
CA PRO A 296 12.32 47.45 -3.22
C PRO A 296 11.35 47.49 -2.03
N SER A 297 10.83 48.68 -1.77
CA SER A 297 9.67 48.93 -0.92
C SER A 297 8.46 48.11 -1.37
N SER A 298 7.61 47.78 -0.40
CA SER A 298 6.25 47.22 -0.51
C SER A 298 6.12 45.69 -0.72
N THR A 299 6.32 44.95 0.37
CA THR A 299 5.46 43.78 0.63
C THR A 299 4.13 44.33 1.18
N PRO A 300 2.98 44.11 0.54
CA PRO A 300 1.71 44.55 1.11
C PRO A 300 1.43 43.70 2.35
N GLN A 301 1.37 44.35 3.52
CA GLN A 301 0.69 43.77 4.68
C GLN A 301 -0.75 43.40 4.26
N PRO A 302 -1.28 42.24 4.66
CA PRO A 302 -2.68 41.93 4.45
C PRO A 302 -3.50 42.92 5.28
N SER A 303 -4.03 43.93 4.59
CA SER A 303 -5.05 44.83 5.10
C SER A 303 -6.14 44.00 5.74
N SER A 304 -6.52 44.35 6.97
CA SER A 304 -7.66 43.79 7.67
C SER A 304 -8.92 43.96 6.82
N PHE A 305 -9.23 42.95 6.01
CA PHE A 305 -10.42 42.88 5.20
C PHE A 305 -11.59 42.85 6.18
N THR A 306 -12.32 43.96 6.30
CA THR A 306 -13.61 44.01 6.98
C THR A 306 -14.66 43.87 5.89
N PRO A 307 -15.12 42.65 5.59
CA PRO A 307 -16.03 42.43 4.47
C PRO A 307 -17.38 43.12 4.77
N GLY A 308 -17.68 44.15 3.97
CA GLY A 308 -18.87 44.99 4.14
C GLY A 308 -20.07 44.54 3.30
N SER A 309 -19.82 43.83 2.19
CA SER A 309 -20.85 43.25 1.33
C SER A 309 -20.98 41.73 1.49
N PRO A 310 -22.15 41.13 1.22
CA PRO A 310 -22.29 39.67 1.16
C PRO A 310 -21.30 38.99 0.21
N GLU A 311 -20.98 39.64 -0.91
CA GLU A 311 -20.02 39.16 -1.91
C GLU A 311 -18.59 39.09 -1.33
N ASP A 312 -18.18 40.09 -0.56
CA ASP A 312 -16.87 40.12 0.10
C ASP A 312 -16.72 38.96 1.11
N HIS A 313 -17.77 38.70 1.90
CA HIS A 313 -17.78 37.55 2.82
C HIS A 313 -17.71 36.23 2.04
N GLN A 314 -18.40 36.13 0.90
CA GLN A 314 -18.35 34.93 0.08
C GLN A 314 -16.95 34.69 -0.47
N GLN A 315 -16.30 35.74 -0.99
CA GLN A 315 -14.94 35.67 -1.50
C GLN A 315 -13.93 35.30 -0.42
N PHE A 316 -14.11 35.82 0.81
CA PHE A 316 -13.30 35.41 1.95
C PHE A 316 -13.36 33.90 2.18
N TYR A 317 -14.55 33.30 2.16
CA TYR A 317 -14.70 31.84 2.34
C TYR A 317 -14.21 31.03 1.13
N PHE A 318 -14.40 31.52 -0.10
CA PHE A 318 -13.85 30.90 -1.30
C PHE A 318 -12.32 30.89 -1.27
N HIS A 319 -11.69 31.98 -0.83
CA HIS A 319 -10.24 32.04 -0.68
C HIS A 319 -9.76 31.09 0.43
N ARG A 320 -10.46 31.05 1.56
CA ARG A 320 -10.07 30.24 2.72
C ARG A 320 -10.20 28.74 2.48
N TYR A 321 -11.29 28.29 1.85
CA TYR A 321 -11.64 26.87 1.75
C TYR A 321 -11.60 26.31 0.33
N GLY A 322 -11.49 27.17 -0.68
CA GLY A 322 -11.76 26.82 -2.07
C GLY A 322 -13.24 26.95 -2.42
N ALA A 323 -13.52 27.41 -3.64
CA ALA A 323 -14.89 27.67 -4.09
C ALA A 323 -15.75 26.39 -4.09
N ASP A 324 -15.21 25.27 -4.55
CA ASP A 324 -15.97 24.02 -4.68
C ASP A 324 -16.32 23.41 -3.32
N ARG A 325 -15.35 23.37 -2.40
CA ARG A 325 -15.54 22.92 -1.02
C ARG A 325 -16.58 23.76 -0.29
N PHE A 326 -16.54 25.09 -0.43
CA PHE A 326 -17.55 25.95 0.20
C PHE A 326 -18.93 25.79 -0.45
N ARG A 327 -19.02 25.68 -1.78
CA ARG A 327 -20.30 25.47 -2.50
C ARG A 327 -20.98 24.15 -2.17
N LYS A 328 -20.23 23.09 -1.86
CA LYS A 328 -20.79 21.79 -1.40
C LYS A 328 -21.71 21.95 -0.19
N HIS A 329 -21.51 22.97 0.64
CA HIS A 329 -22.37 23.26 1.79
C HIS A 329 -23.67 24.01 1.46
N SER A 330 -23.94 24.34 0.18
CA SER A 330 -25.09 25.17 -0.22
C SER A 330 -25.31 26.36 0.75
N PRO A 331 -24.28 27.23 0.91
CA PRO A 331 -24.29 28.25 1.96
C PRO A 331 -25.42 29.26 1.74
N GLU A 332 -25.95 29.79 2.83
CA GLU A 332 -27.07 30.74 2.82
C GLU A 332 -26.69 31.98 3.61
N TRP A 333 -27.07 33.15 3.11
CA TRP A 333 -26.85 34.41 3.80
C TRP A 333 -27.86 34.59 4.93
N VAL A 334 -27.40 34.55 6.18
CA VAL A 334 -28.23 34.63 7.38
C VAL A 334 -27.55 35.52 8.41
N ASP A 335 -28.27 36.51 8.95
CA ASP A 335 -27.79 37.44 9.99
C ASP A 335 -26.44 38.09 9.68
N GLY A 336 -26.23 38.49 8.42
CA GLY A 336 -25.01 39.17 7.98
C GLY A 336 -23.79 38.26 7.80
N ASN A 337 -23.98 36.94 7.67
CA ASN A 337 -22.90 36.00 7.39
C ASN A 337 -23.37 34.83 6.50
N TRP A 338 -22.47 34.25 5.71
CA TRP A 338 -22.75 33.02 4.98
C TRP A 338 -22.66 31.82 5.91
N LEU A 339 -23.80 31.17 6.18
CA LEU A 339 -23.87 29.98 7.01
C LEU A 339 -23.88 28.72 6.12
N PRO A 340 -22.92 27.79 6.30
CA PRO A 340 -22.95 26.51 5.60
C PRO A 340 -24.17 25.67 6.03
N ARG A 341 -24.72 24.89 5.11
CA ARG A 341 -25.57 23.73 5.44
C ARG A 341 -24.68 22.51 5.53
N TYR A 342 -24.89 21.72 6.57
CA TYR A 342 -24.08 20.53 6.82
C TYR A 342 -24.97 19.39 7.24
N ARG A 343 -24.60 18.20 6.78
CA ARG A 343 -25.23 16.95 7.14
C ARG A 343 -24.11 15.99 7.52
N TYR A 344 -24.21 15.43 8.73
CA TYR A 344 -23.28 14.41 9.18
C TYR A 344 -23.32 13.20 8.26
N SER A 345 -22.16 12.61 7.98
CA SER A 345 -22.04 11.38 7.21
C SER A 345 -22.68 10.19 7.92
N SER A 346 -22.99 9.12 7.19
CA SER A 346 -23.25 7.81 7.80
C SER A 346 -21.92 7.15 8.11
N ALA A 347 -21.35 7.47 9.27
CA ALA A 347 -20.09 6.89 9.72
C ALA A 347 -20.32 5.48 10.29
N ASP A 348 -19.60 4.49 9.73
CA ASP A 348 -19.69 3.09 10.12
C ASP A 348 -18.63 2.72 11.17
N GLY A 349 -17.42 3.29 11.02
CA GLY A 349 -16.29 3.13 11.91
C GLY A 349 -16.24 4.18 13.02
N ILE A 350 -15.72 3.78 14.19
CA ILE A 350 -15.51 4.71 15.32
C ILE A 350 -14.58 5.87 14.91
N TRP A 351 -13.55 5.58 14.12
CA TRP A 351 -12.57 6.56 13.67
C TRP A 351 -13.13 7.56 12.64
N ASP A 352 -14.20 7.21 11.92
CA ASP A 352 -14.83 8.11 10.95
C ASP A 352 -15.36 9.39 11.63
N TYR A 353 -15.77 9.30 12.91
CA TYR A 353 -16.16 10.47 13.69
C TYR A 353 -14.99 11.45 13.90
N TRP A 354 -13.77 10.94 14.05
CA TRP A 354 -12.57 11.75 14.19
C TRP A 354 -12.15 12.36 12.86
N LEU A 355 -12.16 11.56 11.78
CA LEU A 355 -11.85 12.05 10.43
C LEU A 355 -12.82 13.17 10.01
N GLU A 356 -14.12 13.00 10.24
CA GLU A 356 -15.11 14.04 9.96
C GLU A 356 -14.92 15.29 10.83
N TRP A 357 -14.46 15.12 12.07
CA TRP A 357 -14.13 16.24 12.96
C TRP A 357 -12.92 17.03 12.49
N LYS A 358 -11.80 16.36 12.18
CA LYS A 358 -10.52 17.01 11.87
C LYS A 358 -10.37 17.38 10.39
N GLU A 359 -10.62 16.44 9.50
CA GLU A 359 -10.32 16.56 8.07
C GLU A 359 -11.56 16.95 7.27
N GLY A 360 -12.73 16.50 7.73
CA GLY A 360 -13.97 16.50 6.94
C GLY A 360 -14.09 15.23 6.11
N VAL A 361 -15.28 14.99 5.56
CA VAL A 361 -15.60 13.81 4.73
C VAL A 361 -16.16 14.31 3.39
N ASP A 362 -15.97 13.57 2.29
CA ASP A 362 -16.51 13.86 0.95
C ASP A 362 -16.20 15.28 0.41
N GLY A 363 -15.09 15.86 0.85
CA GLY A 363 -14.67 17.21 0.49
C GLY A 363 -15.45 18.32 1.17
N PHE A 364 -16.27 18.03 2.19
CA PHE A 364 -16.87 19.03 3.06
C PHE A 364 -15.83 19.63 4.03
N ILE A 365 -16.08 20.85 4.52
CA ILE A 365 -15.31 21.50 5.60
C ILE A 365 -15.42 20.66 6.88
N SER A 366 -14.33 20.56 7.64
CA SER A 366 -14.31 19.74 8.85
C SER A 366 -15.20 20.32 9.95
N VAL A 367 -15.73 19.46 10.82
CA VAL A 367 -16.64 19.91 11.90
C VAL A 367 -15.91 20.81 12.91
N GLU A 368 -14.61 20.61 13.09
CA GLU A 368 -13.75 21.50 13.89
C GLU A 368 -13.70 22.90 13.29
N GLU A 369 -13.44 23.02 11.99
CA GLU A 369 -13.40 24.32 11.30
C GLU A 369 -14.78 24.98 11.29
N LEU A 370 -15.85 24.22 11.05
CA LEU A 370 -17.22 24.70 11.12
C LEU A 370 -17.53 25.30 12.50
N THR A 371 -17.12 24.60 13.56
CA THR A 371 -17.34 25.05 14.94
C THR A 371 -16.43 26.23 15.31
N THR A 372 -15.21 26.28 14.78
CA THR A 372 -14.27 27.38 15.03
C THR A 372 -14.75 28.69 14.39
N VAL A 373 -15.22 28.62 13.14
CA VAL A 373 -15.59 29.83 12.37
C VAL A 373 -17.02 30.28 12.65
N TRP A 374 -17.98 29.35 12.74
CA TRP A 374 -19.40 29.70 12.92
C TRP A 374 -19.96 29.37 14.31
N GLY A 375 -19.15 28.79 15.21
CA GLY A 375 -19.61 28.41 16.55
C GLY A 375 -20.74 27.39 16.49
N ALA A 376 -21.81 27.63 17.25
CA ALA A 376 -23.02 26.81 17.20
C ALA A 376 -23.99 27.21 16.09
N LYS A 377 -23.77 28.32 15.39
CA LYS A 377 -24.72 28.90 14.43
C LYS A 377 -24.88 28.03 13.18
N TRP A 378 -23.82 27.38 12.70
CA TRP A 378 -23.89 26.51 11.52
C TRP A 378 -24.88 25.33 11.68
N ARG A 379 -25.18 24.93 12.93
CA ARG A 379 -26.19 23.90 13.23
C ARG A 379 -27.63 24.41 13.12
N ARG A 380 -27.85 25.72 12.94
CA ARG A 380 -29.16 26.35 12.63
C ARG A 380 -30.30 25.93 13.55
N ASN A 381 -30.00 25.76 14.84
CA ASN A 381 -30.93 25.25 15.85
C ASN A 381 -31.58 23.89 15.51
N ASN A 382 -31.04 23.13 14.54
CA ASN A 382 -31.60 21.86 14.11
C ASN A 382 -31.37 20.78 15.20
N PRO A 383 -32.43 20.17 15.74
CA PRO A 383 -32.29 19.21 16.84
C PRO A 383 -31.53 17.94 16.41
N GLY A 384 -31.69 17.49 15.16
CA GLY A 384 -30.95 16.35 14.62
C GLY A 384 -29.44 16.61 14.61
N LEU A 385 -29.00 17.76 14.09
CA LEU A 385 -27.58 18.14 14.07
C LEU A 385 -27.02 18.32 15.49
N LYS A 386 -27.79 18.89 16.41
CA LYS A 386 -27.35 19.03 17.81
C LYS A 386 -27.15 17.67 18.50
N ASN A 387 -28.11 16.77 18.32
CA ASN A 387 -28.06 15.43 18.90
C ASN A 387 -26.88 14.63 18.34
N GLU A 388 -26.67 14.70 17.03
CA GLU A 388 -25.58 13.99 16.36
C GLU A 388 -24.21 14.58 16.71
N ASN A 389 -24.10 15.91 16.79
CA ASN A 389 -22.90 16.57 17.31
C ASN A 389 -22.58 16.10 18.74
N THR A 390 -23.59 16.09 19.62
CA THR A 390 -23.41 15.67 21.02
C THR A 390 -22.89 14.24 21.13
N ARG A 391 -23.38 13.33 20.26
CA ARG A 391 -22.91 11.94 20.17
C ARG A 391 -21.45 11.88 19.72
N ARG A 392 -21.14 12.44 18.56
CA ARG A 392 -19.81 12.40 17.95
C ARG A 392 -18.75 13.06 18.83
N MET A 393 -19.11 14.16 19.52
CA MET A 393 -18.22 14.83 20.46
C MET A 393 -17.76 13.96 21.63
N ARG A 394 -18.49 12.89 22.01
CA ARG A 394 -18.00 11.96 23.04
C ARG A 394 -16.76 11.22 22.59
N VAL A 395 -16.76 10.74 21.35
CA VAL A 395 -15.61 10.04 20.75
C VAL A 395 -14.47 11.03 20.51
N VAL A 396 -14.76 12.21 19.93
CA VAL A 396 -13.76 13.26 19.69
C VAL A 396 -13.10 13.70 21.00
N ASN A 397 -13.88 13.96 22.06
CA ASN A 397 -13.33 14.38 23.35
C ASN A 397 -12.47 13.28 24.00
N LEU A 398 -12.87 12.02 23.88
CA LEU A 398 -12.04 10.90 24.32
C LEU A 398 -10.70 10.89 23.58
N ILE A 399 -10.71 11.04 22.25
CA ILE A 399 -9.48 11.05 21.44
C ILE A 399 -8.58 12.22 21.85
N LEU A 400 -9.14 13.42 21.99
CA LEU A 400 -8.40 14.62 22.43
C LEU A 400 -7.82 14.47 23.84
N GLU A 401 -8.51 13.77 24.73
CA GLU A 401 -8.03 13.52 26.08
C GLU A 401 -6.93 12.47 26.10
N LEU A 402 -7.08 11.37 25.36
CA LEU A 402 -6.03 10.37 25.23
C LEU A 402 -4.78 10.99 24.61
N SER A 403 -4.92 11.83 23.58
CA SER A 403 -3.78 12.51 22.93
C SER A 403 -3.07 13.55 23.80
N ARG A 404 -3.63 13.91 24.97
CA ARG A 404 -2.96 14.77 25.95
C ARG A 404 -2.10 13.97 26.93
N LYS A 405 -2.26 12.64 26.98
CA LYS A 405 -1.43 11.80 27.84
C LYS A 405 0.01 11.76 27.29
N PRO A 406 1.04 11.67 28.16
CA PRO A 406 2.41 11.52 27.71
C PRO A 406 2.56 10.28 26.82
N ARG A 407 3.26 10.41 25.68
CA ARG A 407 3.50 9.34 24.69
C ARG A 407 2.26 8.88 23.90
N TRP A 408 1.13 9.56 24.03
CA TRP A 408 -0.05 9.30 23.22
C TRP A 408 -0.14 10.30 22.07
N ASP A 409 0.20 9.87 20.86
CA ASP A 409 -0.10 10.62 19.65
C ASP A 409 -1.41 10.13 19.01
N ILE A 410 -1.88 10.84 17.98
CA ILE A 410 -3.14 10.51 17.29
C ILE A 410 -3.08 9.12 16.64
N ALA A 411 -1.92 8.69 16.15
CA ALA A 411 -1.76 7.38 15.52
C ALA A 411 -1.90 6.25 16.55
N LEU A 412 -1.32 6.41 17.73
CA LEU A 412 -1.45 5.46 18.84
C LEU A 412 -2.89 5.40 19.36
N VAL A 413 -3.57 6.55 19.47
CA VAL A 413 -5.00 6.58 19.82
C VAL A 413 -5.84 5.83 18.79
N GLN A 414 -5.57 6.04 17.50
CA GLN A 414 -6.27 5.34 16.41
C GLN A 414 -6.08 3.82 16.53
N ARG A 415 -4.84 3.38 16.72
CA ARG A 415 -4.48 1.97 16.85
C ARG A 415 -5.17 1.34 18.05
N PHE A 416 -5.10 1.99 19.22
CA PHE A 416 -5.79 1.56 20.44
C PHE A 416 -7.30 1.39 20.22
N ILE A 417 -7.97 2.40 19.65
CA ILE A 417 -9.42 2.34 19.40
C ILE A 417 -9.77 1.22 18.42
N THR A 418 -8.97 1.07 17.36
CA THR A 418 -9.19 0.08 16.31
C THR A 418 -9.04 -1.34 16.85
N GLU A 419 -7.95 -1.62 17.56
CA GLU A 419 -7.67 -2.96 18.08
C GLU A 419 -8.63 -3.36 19.21
N ARG A 420 -8.94 -2.43 20.13
CA ARG A 420 -9.71 -2.76 21.35
C ARG A 420 -11.22 -2.67 21.16
N TYR A 421 -11.72 -1.78 20.31
CA TYR A 421 -13.15 -1.48 20.26
C TYR A 421 -13.78 -1.61 18.86
N ALA A 422 -13.05 -1.34 17.77
CA ALA A 422 -13.67 -1.34 16.44
C ALA A 422 -14.17 -2.72 15.98
N ARG A 423 -13.62 -3.82 16.51
CA ARG A 423 -14.12 -5.18 16.24
C ARG A 423 -15.47 -5.47 16.89
N GLN A 424 -15.79 -4.80 17.99
CA GLN A 424 -16.98 -5.09 18.80
C GLN A 424 -18.08 -4.04 18.63
N TYR A 425 -17.71 -2.80 18.30
CA TYR A 425 -18.63 -1.68 18.26
C TYR A 425 -18.57 -0.93 16.94
N ARG A 426 -19.74 -0.65 16.38
CA ARG A 426 -19.91 0.42 15.39
C ARG A 426 -19.84 1.79 16.07
N ALA A 427 -19.60 2.84 15.30
CA ALA A 427 -19.43 4.21 15.81
C ALA A 427 -20.52 4.65 16.81
N ARG A 428 -21.80 4.40 16.46
CA ARG A 428 -22.94 4.74 17.31
C ARG A 428 -23.02 3.89 18.58
N ALA A 429 -22.83 2.58 18.46
CA ALA A 429 -22.84 1.67 19.61
C ALA A 429 -21.71 2.01 20.59
N PHE A 430 -20.53 2.37 20.08
CA PHE A 430 -19.42 2.81 20.91
C PHE A 430 -19.72 4.11 21.66
N THR A 431 -20.43 5.04 21.02
CA THR A 431 -20.85 6.30 21.66
C THR A 431 -21.81 6.07 22.83
N ASP A 432 -22.69 5.08 22.70
CA ASP A 432 -23.61 4.68 23.77
C ASP A 432 -22.85 3.93 24.88
N TYR A 433 -21.89 3.07 24.52
CA TYR A 433 -20.98 2.42 25.46
C TYR A 433 -20.18 3.43 26.29
N LEU A 434 -19.62 4.47 25.66
CA LEU A 434 -18.86 5.54 26.32
C LEU A 434 -19.70 6.32 27.33
N LYS A 435 -21.03 6.35 27.21
CA LYS A 435 -21.89 7.07 28.17
C LYS A 435 -21.70 6.57 29.60
N ASN A 436 -21.49 5.26 29.77
CA ASN A 436 -21.37 4.63 31.09
C ASN A 436 -19.97 4.07 31.37
N ASN A 437 -19.12 3.93 30.34
CA ASN A 437 -17.84 3.22 30.46
C ASN A 437 -16.62 4.07 30.07
N ARG A 438 -16.76 5.40 30.03
CA ARG A 438 -15.67 6.30 29.63
C ARG A 438 -14.39 6.09 30.45
N ASP A 439 -14.50 6.02 31.77
CA ASP A 439 -13.32 5.89 32.64
C ASP A 439 -12.66 4.51 32.49
N ALA A 440 -13.44 3.46 32.21
CA ALA A 440 -12.91 2.15 31.88
C ALA A 440 -12.07 2.18 30.60
N VAL A 441 -12.49 2.92 29.57
CA VAL A 441 -11.70 3.10 28.34
C VAL A 441 -10.40 3.86 28.60
N ILE A 442 -10.45 4.90 29.44
CA ILE A 442 -9.26 5.68 29.83
C ILE A 442 -8.26 4.83 30.63
N THR A 443 -8.75 3.99 31.55
CA THR A 443 -7.93 3.04 32.30
C THR A 443 -7.34 1.97 31.38
N ALA A 444 -8.13 1.43 30.45
CA ALA A 444 -7.64 0.47 29.46
C ALA A 444 -6.53 1.06 28.58
N ALA A 445 -6.64 2.34 28.21
CA ALA A 445 -5.60 3.05 27.49
C ALA A 445 -4.30 3.14 28.33
N SER A 446 -4.38 3.39 29.63
CA SER A 446 -3.17 3.44 30.48
C SER A 446 -2.39 2.12 30.53
N ASN A 447 -3.02 0.99 30.20
CA ASN A 447 -2.40 -0.34 30.14
C ASN A 447 -2.12 -0.81 28.70
N TYR A 448 -2.27 0.07 27.72
CA TYR A 448 -2.03 -0.25 26.32
C TYR A 448 -0.53 -0.09 26.00
N PRO A 449 0.12 -1.12 25.41
CA PRO A 449 1.57 -1.18 25.24
C PRO A 449 2.11 -0.20 24.21
#